data_AF-A0A1C6LKJ7-F1
#
_entry.id   AF-A0A1C6LKJ7-F1
#
_cell.length_a   1.000
_cell.length_b   1.000
_cell.length_c   1.000
_cell.angle_alpha   90.00
_cell.angle_beta   90.00
_cell.angle_gamma   90.00
#
_symmetry.space_group_name_H-M   'P 1'
#
loop_
_entity.id
_entity.type
_entity.pdbx_description
1 polymer ?
#
loop_
_entity_poly.entity_id
_entity_poly.type
_entity_poly.pdbx_seq_one_letter_code
_entity_poly.pdbx_strand_id
1 'polypeptide(L)'
;MREGCRVVYGHMPLPEFLALVQQASDHEVLHADTARMLEATAVIGLPGALARLRRRETPAAVERVRARLGRAALRLDPDALRWLAAGEHGPACLALFLLLTGVRPHRYRGTPRDFPRDGGAFRRCRLLIEQVPSLRQALAVLAERVSEPGVAEWAALAQSWDDICAHMDHEAPDWRCGAIEASGTTAVLACFRELEAA
;
A
#
# COMPACT_ATOMS: atom_id res chain seq x y z
N MET A 1 -3.15 -24.27 -10.27
CA MET A 1 -2.75 -23.19 -11.19
C MET A 1 -3.97 -22.36 -11.55
N ARG A 2 -3.92 -21.03 -11.45
CA ARG A 2 -4.99 -20.11 -11.89
C ARG A 2 -4.36 -19.02 -12.75
N GLU A 3 -4.83 -18.82 -13.99
CA GLU A 3 -4.28 -17.84 -14.94
C GLU A 3 -2.77 -18.00 -15.26
N GLY A 4 -2.20 -19.18 -15.01
CA GLY A 4 -0.76 -19.43 -15.10
C GLY A 4 0.03 -19.05 -13.84
N CYS A 5 -0.65 -18.67 -12.75
CA CYS A 5 -0.05 -18.46 -11.45
C CYS A 5 -0.21 -19.69 -10.54
N ARG A 6 0.81 -19.93 -9.72
CA ARG A 6 0.77 -20.83 -8.57
C ARG A 6 0.18 -20.06 -7.40
N VAL A 7 -0.95 -20.54 -6.88
CA VAL A 7 -1.66 -19.95 -5.74
C VAL A 7 -1.74 -20.99 -4.66
N VAL A 8 -1.21 -20.68 -3.48
CA VAL A 8 -1.15 -21.60 -2.35
C VAL A 8 -1.97 -21.04 -1.19
N TYR A 9 -2.82 -21.88 -0.60
CA TYR A 9 -3.68 -21.54 0.53
C TYR A 9 -3.32 -22.38 1.75
N GLY A 10 -3.67 -21.87 2.94
CA GLY A 10 -3.51 -22.59 4.20
C GLY A 10 -2.10 -22.48 4.79
N HIS A 11 -1.80 -23.33 5.77
CA HIS A 11 -0.50 -23.31 6.39
C HIS A 11 0.55 -23.94 5.45
N MET A 12 1.68 -23.25 5.26
CA MET A 12 2.80 -23.75 4.50
C MET A 12 4.06 -23.68 5.37
N PRO A 13 4.60 -24.83 5.79
CA PRO A 13 5.89 -24.89 6.49
C PRO A 13 7.01 -24.25 5.66
N LEU A 14 7.97 -23.62 6.34
CA LEU A 14 9.07 -22.91 5.68
C LEU A 14 9.88 -23.80 4.71
N PRO A 15 10.19 -25.08 5.01
CA PRO A 15 10.90 -25.95 4.06
C PRO A 15 10.12 -26.17 2.75
N GLU A 16 8.80 -26.33 2.82
CA GLU A 16 7.94 -26.49 1.65
C GLU A 16 7.88 -25.19 0.82
N PHE A 17 7.85 -24.04 1.50
CA PHE A 17 7.92 -22.74 0.84
C PHE A 17 9.24 -22.56 0.09
N LEU A 18 10.37 -22.95 0.70
CA LEU A 18 11.69 -22.88 0.04
C LEU A 18 11.75 -23.79 -1.19
N ALA A 19 11.21 -25.01 -1.10
CA ALA A 19 11.12 -25.92 -2.24
C ALA A 19 10.26 -25.32 -3.38
N LEU A 20 9.14 -24.66 -3.03
CA LEU A 20 8.29 -23.97 -4.00
C LEU A 20 9.02 -22.83 -4.73
N VAL A 21 9.81 -22.06 -3.99
CA VAL A 21 10.62 -20.95 -4.53
C VAL A 21 11.74 -21.49 -5.43
N GLN A 22 12.41 -22.59 -5.04
CA GLN A 22 13.44 -23.23 -5.86
C GLN A 22 12.91 -23.81 -7.18
N GLN A 23 11.62 -24.14 -7.24
CA GLN A 23 10.95 -24.58 -8.48
C GLN A 23 10.50 -23.41 -9.37
N ALA A 24 10.63 -22.17 -8.91
CA ALA A 24 10.26 -21.00 -9.70
C ALA A 24 11.30 -20.70 -10.78
N SER A 25 10.84 -20.24 -11.94
CA SER A 25 11.75 -19.69 -12.94
C SER A 25 12.24 -18.30 -12.52
N ASP A 26 13.40 -17.88 -13.03
CA ASP A 26 14.00 -16.55 -12.76
C ASP A 26 13.11 -15.35 -13.13
N HIS A 27 12.06 -15.59 -13.92
CA HIS A 27 11.11 -14.55 -14.36
C HIS A 27 9.80 -14.55 -13.56
N GLU A 28 9.59 -15.54 -12.69
CA GLU A 28 8.42 -15.57 -11.80
C GLU A 28 8.67 -14.73 -10.55
N VAL A 29 7.63 -14.00 -10.14
CA VAL A 29 7.70 -13.11 -8.99
C VAL A 29 6.72 -13.61 -7.93
N LEU A 30 7.17 -13.63 -6.67
CA LEU A 30 6.32 -13.77 -5.51
C LEU A 30 5.58 -12.45 -5.25
N HIS A 31 4.25 -12.45 -5.38
CA HIS A 31 3.46 -11.21 -5.33
C HIS A 31 2.58 -11.15 -4.07
N ALA A 32 3.10 -10.51 -3.01
CA ALA A 32 2.44 -10.41 -1.70
C ALA A 32 1.04 -9.78 -1.75
N ASP A 33 0.85 -8.67 -2.48
CA ASP A 33 -0.49 -8.04 -2.57
C ASP A 33 -1.52 -8.90 -3.29
N THR A 34 -1.10 -9.70 -4.28
CA THR A 34 -2.01 -10.62 -4.97
C THR A 34 -2.37 -11.78 -4.05
N ALA A 35 -1.42 -12.30 -3.27
CA ALA A 35 -1.71 -13.28 -2.22
C ALA A 35 -2.70 -12.70 -1.18
N ARG A 36 -2.47 -11.47 -0.73
CA ARG A 36 -3.36 -10.74 0.19
C ARG A 36 -4.77 -10.61 -0.37
N MET A 37 -4.92 -10.15 -1.62
CA MET A 37 -6.19 -9.97 -2.33
C MET A 37 -6.97 -11.29 -2.44
N LEU A 38 -6.28 -12.40 -2.69
CA LEU A 38 -6.88 -13.73 -2.81
C LEU A 38 -7.05 -14.46 -1.47
N GLU A 39 -6.52 -13.91 -0.38
CA GLU A 39 -6.45 -14.59 0.93
C GLU A 39 -5.67 -15.90 0.85
N ALA A 40 -4.69 -15.91 -0.06
CA ALA A 40 -3.73 -16.97 -0.24
C ALA A 40 -2.50 -16.70 0.65
N THR A 41 -1.79 -17.78 0.94
CA THR A 41 -0.52 -17.79 1.66
C THR A 41 0.60 -17.30 0.77
N ALA A 42 0.62 -17.73 -0.48
CA ALA A 42 1.59 -17.31 -1.48
C ALA A 42 0.97 -17.29 -2.88
N VAL A 43 1.43 -16.35 -3.71
CA VAL A 43 1.10 -16.30 -5.14
C VAL A 43 2.39 -16.03 -5.90
N ILE A 44 2.73 -16.94 -6.82
CA ILE A 44 3.92 -16.86 -7.67
C ILE A 44 3.47 -16.97 -9.13
N GLY A 45 4.06 -16.14 -9.99
CA GLY A 45 3.87 -16.28 -11.44
C GLY A 45 4.57 -15.18 -12.22
N LEU A 46 4.48 -15.26 -13.54
CA LEU A 46 5.00 -14.24 -14.44
C LEU A 46 4.20 -12.92 -14.27
N PRO A 47 4.83 -11.73 -14.46
CA PRO A 47 4.15 -10.44 -14.31
C PRO A 47 2.86 -10.32 -15.12
N GLY A 48 2.84 -10.78 -16.38
CA GLY A 48 1.65 -10.75 -17.23
C GLY A 48 0.52 -11.66 -16.73
N ALA A 49 0.86 -12.82 -16.15
CA ALA A 49 -0.11 -13.74 -15.55
C ALA A 49 -0.71 -13.16 -14.26
N LEU A 50 0.14 -12.58 -13.40
CA LEU A 50 -0.28 -11.87 -12.19
C LEU A 50 -1.22 -10.71 -12.52
N ALA A 51 -0.92 -9.92 -13.56
CA ALA A 51 -1.78 -8.82 -13.98
C ALA A 51 -3.17 -9.31 -14.45
N ARG A 52 -3.24 -10.41 -15.20
CA ARG A 52 -4.53 -11.02 -15.59
C ARG A 52 -5.32 -11.52 -14.38
N LEU A 53 -4.66 -12.25 -13.49
CA LEU A 53 -5.27 -12.77 -12.27
C LEU A 53 -5.84 -11.63 -11.41
N ARG A 54 -5.06 -10.55 -11.19
CA ARG A 54 -5.50 -9.36 -10.46
C ARG A 54 -6.74 -8.74 -11.09
N ARG A 55 -6.75 -8.50 -12.40
CA ARG A 55 -7.93 -7.94 -13.09
C ARG A 55 -9.17 -8.79 -12.92
N ARG A 56 -9.04 -10.12 -13.08
CA ARG A 56 -10.17 -11.06 -12.96
C ARG A 56 -10.74 -11.13 -11.54
N GLU A 57 -9.87 -11.10 -10.53
CA GLU A 57 -10.24 -11.37 -9.14
C GLU A 57 -10.58 -10.10 -8.34
N THR A 58 -10.26 -8.92 -8.88
CA THR A 58 -10.54 -7.63 -8.23
C THR A 58 -12.01 -7.47 -7.83
N PRO A 59 -13.03 -7.74 -8.68
CA PRO A 59 -14.43 -7.57 -8.29
C PRO A 59 -14.81 -8.43 -7.09
N ALA A 60 -14.42 -9.70 -7.07
CA ALA A 60 -14.68 -10.59 -5.96
C ALA A 60 -13.94 -10.17 -4.68
N ALA A 61 -12.72 -9.64 -4.82
CA ALA A 61 -11.96 -9.09 -3.70
C ALA A 61 -12.61 -7.84 -3.09
N VAL A 62 -13.18 -6.96 -3.93
CA VAL A 62 -13.94 -5.78 -3.47
C VAL A 62 -15.15 -6.20 -2.65
N GLU A 63 -15.93 -7.19 -3.11
CA GLU A 63 -17.08 -7.66 -2.34
C GLU A 63 -16.68 -8.29 -0.99
N ARG A 64 -15.56 -9.03 -0.95
CA ARG A 64 -15.02 -9.55 0.33
C ARG A 64 -14.61 -8.42 1.28
N VAL A 65 -13.97 -7.37 0.77
CA VAL A 65 -13.61 -6.20 1.58
C VAL A 65 -14.85 -5.48 2.09
N ARG A 66 -15.84 -5.23 1.21
CA ARG A 66 -17.11 -4.60 1.58
C ARG A 66 -17.83 -5.39 2.67
N ALA A 67 -17.95 -6.71 2.52
CA ALA A 67 -18.58 -7.58 3.50
C ALA A 67 -17.88 -7.52 4.87
N ARG A 68 -16.54 -7.50 4.88
CA ARG A 68 -15.75 -7.41 6.12
C ARG A 68 -15.84 -6.06 6.83
N LEU A 69 -15.90 -4.97 6.07
CA LEU A 69 -16.04 -3.62 6.63
C LEU A 69 -17.47 -3.36 7.10
N GLY A 70 -18.47 -4.09 6.59
CA GLY A 70 -19.87 -3.92 6.94
C GLY A 70 -20.32 -2.47 6.69
N ARG A 71 -20.92 -1.84 7.70
CA ARG A 71 -21.40 -0.44 7.59
C ARG A 71 -20.28 0.57 7.34
N ALA A 72 -19.04 0.29 7.75
CA ALA A 72 -17.93 1.20 7.51
C ALA A 72 -17.61 1.34 6.01
N ALA A 73 -17.97 0.34 5.19
CA ALA A 73 -17.81 0.41 3.73
C ALA A 73 -18.64 1.53 3.10
N LEU A 74 -19.75 1.95 3.73
CA LEU A 74 -20.61 3.04 3.23
C LEU A 74 -19.94 4.42 3.33
N ARG A 75 -18.87 4.54 4.12
CA ARG A 75 -18.08 5.78 4.27
C ARG A 75 -16.97 5.90 3.22
N LEU A 76 -16.78 4.87 2.41
CA LEU A 76 -15.71 4.80 1.41
C LEU A 76 -16.32 4.91 0.03
N ASP A 77 -15.67 5.70 -0.83
CA ASP A 77 -16.00 5.69 -2.26
C ASP A 77 -15.54 4.36 -2.91
N PRO A 78 -16.00 4.07 -4.15
CA PRO A 78 -15.65 2.84 -4.85
C PRO A 78 -14.14 2.64 -5.09
N ASP A 79 -13.38 3.72 -5.30
CA ASP A 79 -11.95 3.64 -5.58
C ASP A 79 -11.16 3.31 -4.30
N ALA A 80 -11.57 3.86 -3.16
CA ALA A 80 -11.04 3.51 -1.84
C ALA A 80 -11.27 2.02 -1.53
N LEU A 81 -12.47 1.49 -1.82
CA LEU A 81 -12.77 0.06 -1.67
C LEU A 81 -11.94 -0.80 -2.63
N ARG A 82 -11.77 -0.36 -3.88
CA ARG A 82 -10.94 -1.04 -4.87
C ARG A 82 -9.48 -1.08 -4.46
N TRP A 83 -8.96 0.02 -3.94
CA TRP A 83 -7.59 0.11 -3.43
C TRP A 83 -7.40 -0.80 -2.20
N LEU A 84 -8.34 -0.85 -1.26
CA LEU A 84 -8.25 -1.79 -0.14
C LEU A 84 -8.27 -3.25 -0.61
N ALA A 85 -9.01 -3.56 -1.66
CA ALA A 85 -9.06 -4.91 -2.21
C ALA A 85 -7.76 -5.29 -2.95
N ALA A 86 -7.31 -4.46 -3.89
CA ALA A 86 -6.31 -4.83 -4.88
C ALA A 86 -5.09 -3.90 -4.91
N GLY A 87 -5.07 -2.78 -4.20
CA GLY A 87 -3.94 -1.84 -4.17
C GLY A 87 -2.67 -2.42 -3.57
N GLU A 88 -1.56 -1.71 -3.76
CA GLU A 88 -0.28 -2.01 -3.11
C GLU A 88 -0.31 -1.52 -1.66
N HIS A 89 -0.06 -2.43 -0.71
CA HIS A 89 -0.20 -2.12 0.71
C HIS A 89 1.15 -2.14 1.43
N GLY A 90 1.23 -1.34 2.49
CA GLY A 90 2.28 -1.35 3.50
C GLY A 90 1.77 -0.64 4.75
N PRO A 91 2.47 -0.74 5.90
CA PRO A 91 2.04 -0.12 7.14
C PRO A 91 1.74 1.38 6.99
N ALA A 92 2.64 2.11 6.31
CA ALA A 92 2.51 3.55 6.12
C ALA A 92 1.29 3.98 5.32
N CYS A 93 1.01 3.34 4.18
CA CYS A 93 -0.15 3.71 3.38
C CYS A 93 -1.48 3.27 4.03
N LEU A 94 -1.47 2.21 4.85
CA LEU A 94 -2.64 1.82 5.65
C LEU A 94 -2.88 2.79 6.83
N ALA A 95 -1.82 3.31 7.44
CA ALA A 95 -1.91 4.39 8.44
C ALA A 95 -2.48 5.66 7.82
N LEU A 96 -1.94 6.08 6.66
CA LEU A 96 -2.47 7.21 5.90
C LEU A 96 -3.94 7.00 5.54
N PHE A 97 -4.30 5.84 5.00
CA PHE A 97 -5.70 5.51 4.69
C PHE A 97 -6.61 5.66 5.93
N LEU A 98 -6.18 5.16 7.09
CA LEU A 98 -6.92 5.30 8.35
C LEU A 98 -7.05 6.78 8.75
N LEU A 99 -5.97 7.57 8.64
CA LEU A 99 -5.97 8.99 8.96
C LEU A 99 -6.94 9.79 8.08
N LEU A 100 -6.95 9.49 6.78
CA LEU A 100 -7.75 10.23 5.79
C LEU A 100 -9.23 9.83 5.79
N THR A 101 -9.55 8.58 6.10
CA THR A 101 -10.93 8.06 6.00
C THR A 101 -11.61 7.82 7.35
N GLY A 102 -10.82 7.67 8.42
CA GLY A 102 -11.28 7.17 9.72
C GLY A 102 -11.72 5.70 9.70
N VAL A 103 -11.52 4.97 8.60
CA VAL A 103 -11.90 3.56 8.47
C VAL A 103 -10.66 2.69 8.66
N ARG A 104 -10.69 1.81 9.67
CA ARG A 104 -9.58 0.89 9.96
C ARG A 104 -9.65 -0.34 9.05
N PRO A 105 -8.66 -0.59 8.18
CA PRO A 105 -8.61 -1.82 7.40
C PRO A 105 -8.47 -3.04 8.32
N HIS A 106 -9.22 -4.12 8.06
CA HIS A 106 -9.28 -5.27 8.97
C HIS A 106 -7.92 -5.93 9.25
N ARG A 107 -7.01 -5.94 8.27
CA ARG A 107 -5.66 -6.52 8.39
C ARG A 107 -4.63 -5.54 8.94
N TYR A 108 -4.98 -4.28 9.13
CA TYR A 108 -4.07 -3.28 9.64
C TYR A 108 -3.99 -3.35 11.17
N ARG A 109 -2.88 -3.91 11.67
CA ARG A 109 -2.58 -4.07 13.10
C ARG A 109 -1.69 -2.95 13.67
N GLY A 110 -1.24 -2.04 12.81
CA GLY A 110 -0.38 -0.93 13.20
C GLY A 110 -1.13 0.24 13.83
N THR A 111 -0.44 1.37 13.91
CA THR A 111 -0.92 2.61 14.55
C THR A 111 -0.82 3.79 13.60
N PRO A 112 -1.60 4.87 13.79
CA PRO A 112 -1.46 6.09 12.98
C PRO A 112 -0.03 6.66 12.88
N ARG A 113 0.89 6.24 13.77
CA ARG A 113 2.33 6.56 13.74
C ARG A 113 3.17 5.73 12.77
N ASP A 114 2.59 4.77 12.05
CA ASP A 114 3.36 4.06 11.02
C ASP A 114 3.63 5.03 9.86
N PHE A 115 4.74 5.76 9.94
CA PHE A 115 5.14 6.76 8.96
C PHE A 115 6.03 6.14 7.85
N PRO A 116 6.02 6.66 6.60
CA PRO A 116 6.92 6.18 5.56
C PRO A 116 8.39 6.42 5.93
N ARG A 117 9.16 5.34 6.11
CA ARG A 117 10.57 5.39 6.53
C ARG A 117 11.57 5.48 5.37
N ASP A 118 11.11 5.22 4.16
CA ASP A 118 11.90 5.17 2.94
C ASP A 118 11.05 5.57 1.73
N GLY A 119 11.74 5.80 0.60
CA GLY A 119 11.09 6.13 -0.67
C GLY A 119 10.10 5.06 -1.14
N GLY A 120 10.35 3.77 -0.88
CA GLY A 120 9.43 2.69 -1.25
C GLY A 120 8.11 2.73 -0.47
N ALA A 121 8.16 3.09 0.82
CA ALA A 121 6.99 3.30 1.65
C ALA A 121 6.22 4.54 1.25
N PHE A 122 6.92 5.64 0.95
CA PHE A 122 6.29 6.85 0.44
C PHE A 122 5.66 6.64 -0.94
N ARG A 123 6.32 5.93 -1.85
CA ARG A 123 5.76 5.51 -3.15
C ARG A 123 4.39 4.85 -2.99
N ARG A 124 4.23 3.90 -2.07
CA ARG A 124 2.93 3.25 -1.84
C ARG A 124 1.87 4.22 -1.32
N CYS A 125 2.26 5.17 -0.48
CA CYS A 125 1.38 6.25 -0.04
C CYS A 125 0.97 7.15 -1.22
N ARG A 126 1.91 7.48 -2.11
CA ARG A 126 1.62 8.24 -3.33
C ARG A 126 0.68 7.50 -4.27
N LEU A 127 0.89 6.20 -4.50
CA LEU A 127 -0.01 5.37 -5.28
C LEU A 127 -1.44 5.34 -4.71
N LEU A 128 -1.59 5.33 -3.38
CA LEU A 128 -2.91 5.43 -2.74
C LEU A 128 -3.62 6.73 -3.16
N ILE A 129 -2.95 7.88 -3.06
CA ILE A 129 -3.55 9.17 -3.40
C ILE A 129 -3.85 9.29 -4.91
N GLU A 130 -2.96 8.76 -5.76
CA GLU A 130 -3.19 8.74 -7.22
C GLU A 130 -4.36 7.81 -7.62
N GLN A 131 -4.53 6.68 -6.93
CA GLN A 131 -5.60 5.71 -7.21
C GLN A 131 -6.94 6.07 -6.57
N VAL A 132 -6.95 6.92 -5.55
CA VAL A 132 -8.14 7.33 -4.81
C VAL A 132 -8.18 8.86 -4.72
N PRO A 133 -8.53 9.57 -5.81
CA PRO A 133 -8.39 11.02 -5.90
C PRO A 133 -9.20 11.81 -4.86
N SER A 134 -10.31 11.23 -4.37
CA SER A 134 -11.12 11.79 -3.28
C SER A 134 -10.32 12.02 -1.99
N LEU A 135 -9.26 11.25 -1.76
CA LEU A 135 -8.40 11.39 -0.59
C LEU A 135 -7.51 12.64 -0.65
N ARG A 136 -7.35 13.27 -1.81
CA ARG A 136 -6.53 14.48 -1.94
C ARG A 136 -7.10 15.64 -1.12
N GLN A 137 -8.43 15.75 -1.02
CA GLN A 137 -9.05 16.75 -0.16
C GLN A 137 -8.83 16.44 1.32
N ALA A 138 -8.97 15.18 1.73
CA ALA A 138 -8.70 14.76 3.11
C ALA A 138 -7.23 14.99 3.49
N LEU A 139 -6.31 14.84 2.53
CA LEU A 139 -4.88 15.11 2.72
C LEU A 139 -4.64 16.60 3.02
N ALA A 140 -5.33 17.51 2.33
CA ALA A 140 -5.26 18.95 2.63
C ALA A 140 -5.76 19.25 4.05
N VAL A 141 -6.85 18.60 4.49
CA VAL A 141 -7.33 18.74 5.88
C VAL A 141 -6.32 18.19 6.90
N LEU A 142 -5.65 17.08 6.57
CA LEU A 142 -4.58 16.53 7.43
C LEU A 142 -3.41 17.51 7.57
N ALA A 143 -3.08 18.26 6.51
CA ALA A 143 -2.01 19.26 6.50
C ALA A 143 -2.24 20.38 7.53
N GLU A 144 -3.48 20.67 7.91
CA GLU A 144 -3.81 21.70 8.90
C GLU A 144 -3.52 21.27 10.35
N ARG A 145 -3.22 19.99 10.59
CA ARG A 145 -3.12 19.37 11.92
C ARG A 145 -1.69 19.28 12.44
N VAL A 146 -0.79 20.15 11.98
CA VAL A 146 0.65 20.10 12.31
C VAL A 146 0.95 20.28 13.81
N SER A 147 0.04 20.95 14.53
CA SER A 147 0.17 21.15 15.98
C SER A 147 -0.42 20.00 16.81
N GLU A 148 -1.05 19.00 16.20
CA GLU A 148 -1.68 17.89 16.93
C GLU A 148 -0.68 16.76 17.24
N PRO A 149 -0.46 16.42 18.52
CA PRO A 149 0.44 15.33 18.90
C PRO A 149 0.00 13.98 18.30
N GLY A 150 0.96 13.21 17.79
CA GLY A 150 0.71 11.89 17.19
C GLY A 150 0.26 11.91 15.73
N VAL A 151 0.01 13.10 15.14
CA VAL A 151 -0.23 13.27 13.70
C VAL A 151 0.62 14.38 13.07
N ALA A 152 1.41 15.12 13.86
CA ALA A 152 2.25 16.22 13.39
C ALA A 152 3.16 15.85 12.21
N GLU A 153 3.84 14.70 12.25
CA GLU A 153 4.70 14.23 11.15
C GLU A 153 3.91 14.05 9.85
N TRP A 154 2.73 13.44 9.95
CA TRP A 154 1.83 13.22 8.82
C TRP A 154 1.26 14.52 8.27
N ALA A 155 0.92 15.47 9.15
CA ALA A 155 0.47 16.79 8.75
C ALA A 155 1.58 17.56 8.04
N ALA A 156 2.82 17.54 8.55
CA ALA A 156 3.97 18.17 7.90
C ALA A 156 4.29 17.53 6.54
N LEU A 157 4.20 16.21 6.44
CA LEU A 157 4.30 15.49 5.16
C LEU A 157 3.20 15.92 4.19
N ALA A 158 1.96 16.04 4.67
CA ALA A 158 0.82 16.46 3.85
C ALA A 158 0.97 17.91 3.35
N GLN A 159 1.52 18.81 4.17
CA GLN A 159 1.85 20.19 3.76
C GLN A 159 2.89 20.21 2.63
N SER A 160 3.90 19.34 2.71
CA SER A 160 5.00 19.27 1.73
C SER A 160 4.76 18.24 0.62
N TRP A 161 3.53 17.76 0.47
CA TRP A 161 3.24 16.57 -0.34
C TRP A 161 3.66 16.72 -1.79
N ASP A 162 3.25 17.83 -2.43
CA ASP A 162 3.52 18.07 -3.85
C ASP A 162 5.03 18.27 -4.11
N ASP A 163 5.75 18.92 -3.20
CA ASP A 163 7.20 19.11 -3.30
C ASP A 163 7.97 17.78 -3.22
N ILE A 164 7.58 16.90 -2.30
CA ILE A 164 8.20 15.57 -2.17
C ILE A 164 7.85 14.70 -3.38
N CYS A 165 6.63 14.81 -3.91
CA CYS A 165 6.26 14.14 -5.15
C CYS A 165 7.14 14.61 -6.32
N ALA A 166 7.35 15.92 -6.47
CA ALA A 166 8.22 16.47 -7.50
C ALA A 166 9.68 16.03 -7.31
N HIS A 167 10.17 16.00 -6.07
CA HIS A 167 11.50 15.49 -5.75
C HIS A 167 11.65 14.01 -6.14
N MET A 168 10.68 13.17 -5.79
CA MET A 168 10.69 11.74 -6.16
C MET A 168 10.55 11.53 -7.67
N ASP A 169 9.77 12.36 -8.37
CA ASP A 169 9.68 12.31 -9.84
C ASP A 169 11.01 12.62 -10.51
N HIS A 170 11.79 13.55 -9.94
CA HIS A 170 13.13 13.88 -10.43
C HIS A 170 14.14 12.77 -10.10
N GLU A 171 14.10 12.25 -8.88
CA GLU A 171 15.04 11.24 -8.39
C GLU A 171 14.82 9.87 -9.04
N ALA A 172 13.56 9.46 -9.22
CA ALA A 172 13.18 8.15 -9.72
C ALA A 172 12.02 8.24 -10.73
N PRO A 173 12.26 8.63 -12.00
CA PRO A 173 11.18 8.86 -12.99
C PRO A 173 10.26 7.65 -13.23
N ASP A 174 10.82 6.44 -13.15
CA ASP A 174 10.10 5.18 -13.34
C ASP A 174 9.49 4.64 -12.04
N TRP A 175 9.32 5.48 -11.01
CA TRP A 175 8.95 5.00 -9.69
C TRP A 175 7.64 4.21 -9.69
N ARG A 176 6.72 4.42 -10.64
CA ARG A 176 5.45 3.66 -10.71
C ARG A 176 5.68 2.17 -11.04
N CYS A 177 6.80 1.82 -11.66
CA CYS A 177 7.04 0.50 -12.26
C CYS A 177 7.49 -0.59 -11.27
N GLY A 178 7.82 -0.26 -10.02
CA GLY A 178 8.18 -1.27 -9.03
C GLY A 178 8.91 -0.73 -7.80
N ALA A 179 9.83 -1.54 -7.27
CA ALA A 179 10.71 -1.13 -6.19
C ALA A 179 11.59 0.04 -6.64
N ILE A 180 11.86 0.97 -5.72
CA ILE A 180 12.68 2.15 -5.98
C ILE A 180 13.72 2.31 -4.90
N GLU A 181 14.87 2.87 -5.28
CA GLU A 181 15.86 3.44 -4.38
C GLU A 181 15.81 4.96 -4.54
N ALA A 182 15.15 5.64 -3.60
CA ALA A 182 15.00 7.09 -3.60
C ALA A 182 15.58 7.63 -2.28
N SER A 183 16.91 7.71 -2.24
CA SER A 183 17.70 8.10 -1.07
C SER A 183 17.49 9.55 -0.63
N GLY A 184 17.34 10.47 -1.58
CA GLY A 184 17.01 11.88 -1.33
C GLY A 184 15.61 12.02 -0.74
N THR A 185 14.63 11.35 -1.34
CA THR A 185 13.27 11.25 -0.79
C THR A 185 13.29 10.66 0.62
N THR A 186 14.10 9.62 0.86
CA THR A 186 14.28 9.00 2.18
C THR A 186 14.88 9.99 3.20
N ALA A 187 15.86 10.80 2.79
CA ALA A 187 16.45 11.82 3.64
C ALA A 187 15.43 12.92 4.01
N VAL A 188 14.63 13.39 3.06
CA VAL A 188 13.56 14.36 3.32
C VAL A 188 12.52 13.79 4.29
N LEU A 189 12.13 12.52 4.13
CA LEU A 189 11.21 11.84 5.05
C LEU A 189 11.76 11.74 6.48
N ALA A 190 13.08 11.60 6.64
CA ALA A 190 13.71 11.55 7.96
C ALA A 190 13.53 12.86 8.73
N CYS A 191 13.54 14.02 8.06
CA CYS A 191 13.35 15.33 8.69
C CYS A 191 11.98 15.46 9.38
N PHE A 192 10.90 14.92 8.79
CA PHE A 192 9.58 14.99 9.42
C PHE A 192 9.49 14.15 10.69
N ARG A 193 10.30 13.10 10.80
CA ARG A 193 10.28 12.20 11.97
C ARG A 193 10.91 12.82 13.22
N GLU A 194 11.66 13.89 13.05
CA GLU A 194 12.22 14.66 14.15
C GLU A 194 11.14 15.49 14.86
N LEU A 195 9.96 15.70 14.23
CA LEU A 195 8.85 16.45 14.79
C LEU A 195 8.08 15.71 15.90
N GLU A 196 8.07 14.37 15.95
CA GLU A 196 7.54 13.64 17.12
C GLU A 196 8.53 13.57 18.29
N ALA A 197 9.82 13.82 18.03
CA ALA A 197 10.87 13.74 19.05
C ALA A 197 11.06 15.05 19.83
N ALA A 198 10.49 16.15 19.35
CA ALA A 198 10.53 17.49 19.94
C ALA A 198 9.29 17.80 20.77
#